data_AF-A0A914Z0L8-F1
#
_entry.id   AF-A0A914Z0L8-F1
#
_cell.length_a   1.000
_cell.length_b   1.000
_cell.length_c   1.000
_cell.angle_alpha   90.00
_cell.angle_beta   90.00
_cell.angle_gamma   90.00
#
_symmetry.space_group_name_H-M   'P 1'
#
loop_
_entity.id
_entity.type
_entity.pdbx_description
1 polymer ?
#
loop_
_entity_poly.entity_id
_entity_poly.type
_entity_poly.pdbx_seq_one_letter_code
_entity_poly.pdbx_strand_id
1 'polypeptide(L)'
;MGNSGSSSADRARAEERARSQAAAQRQQQQFDAALEEARKQRELEQTIYERRKAEEESKKEDAQMKQDQREAQIKEEAEERRREIDRQHQNRMEEIRAQEAERREEERRRREETEQRYKHEQEQRKRDAEIQKREREEAAEKEREILREMHTRDQEHAENVMKIQKEMHNTSLQAQKEKEEQIRHEREVQQQMADKQIQEMRDMHKEEINSSQSRHDEMMKLMTDQLQIQKEQNEKLMQNLSDLLQQFTQSRNDFLAYVKEKPEHDIVVTEDMEETLRKAKADLKLDTVNCYNFAFVGHTKTGKSSLINAIRGLEDSHPDAAAVGITETTHEIKPYTFPDPQFKHVMIYDIPGAGTLTHDANSYYQDKCLCAFDCLIICAQDTLGREEIDFAIQSLRYNQPIAFVRSRCDIVLDNARKNKEIKKIDQNAVFSYINRMSDFYIGEIARAEKPELRRVPCFFVSAYSLRDLINGEEPEAVYHEQAFLDYIKTKSKYSRNYVT
;
A
#
# COMPACT_ATOMS: atom_id res chain seq x y z
N MET A 1 -13.38 23.94 -131.31
CA MET A 1 -12.78 24.69 -130.18
C MET A 1 -13.73 24.50 -129.01
N GLY A 2 -13.47 23.81 -127.91
CA GLY A 2 -12.24 23.59 -127.17
C GLY A 2 -12.66 23.63 -125.70
N ASN A 3 -13.08 22.47 -125.20
CA ASN A 3 -13.61 22.18 -123.87
C ASN A 3 -12.66 22.74 -122.77
N SER A 4 -13.06 23.78 -122.02
CA SER A 4 -12.17 24.38 -120.99
C SER A 4 -12.87 24.95 -119.74
N GLY A 5 -14.19 24.79 -119.59
CA GLY A 5 -14.94 25.36 -118.46
C GLY A 5 -15.03 24.50 -117.19
N SER A 6 -14.87 23.17 -117.27
CA SER A 6 -15.08 22.27 -116.11
C SER A 6 -13.83 22.04 -115.26
N SER A 7 -12.63 22.39 -115.75
CA SER A 7 -11.37 22.02 -115.09
C SER A 7 -11.01 22.88 -113.87
N SER A 8 -11.56 24.09 -113.73
CA SER A 8 -11.20 25.02 -112.64
C SER A 8 -11.98 24.77 -111.35
N ALA A 9 -13.27 24.43 -111.44
CA ALA A 9 -14.12 24.21 -110.28
C ALA A 9 -13.85 22.85 -109.60
N ASP A 10 -13.54 21.82 -110.39
CA ASP A 10 -13.18 20.50 -109.87
C ASP A 10 -11.80 20.49 -109.20
N ARG A 11 -10.85 21.31 -109.68
CA ARG A 11 -9.55 21.52 -109.01
C ARG A 11 -9.70 22.22 -107.66
N ALA A 12 -10.54 23.24 -107.55
CA ALA A 12 -10.78 23.94 -106.29
C ALA A 12 -11.42 23.04 -105.23
N ARG A 13 -12.40 22.21 -105.61
CA ARG A 13 -13.02 21.21 -104.70
C ARG A 13 -12.05 20.09 -104.30
N ALA A 14 -11.15 19.68 -105.20
CA ALA A 14 -10.12 18.70 -104.89
C ALA A 14 -9.08 19.27 -103.90
N GLU A 15 -8.67 20.53 -104.07
CA GLU A 15 -7.76 21.21 -103.14
C GLU A 15 -8.39 21.43 -101.76
N GLU A 16 -9.67 21.78 -101.70
CA GLU A 16 -10.39 21.95 -100.44
C GLU A 16 -10.54 20.62 -99.68
N ARG A 17 -10.85 19.52 -100.38
CA ARG A 17 -10.85 18.17 -99.81
C ARG A 17 -9.47 17.74 -99.33
N ALA A 18 -8.42 18.03 -100.09
CA ALA A 18 -7.04 17.74 -99.69
C ALA A 18 -6.61 18.54 -98.45
N ARG A 19 -7.00 19.81 -98.36
CA ARG A 19 -6.75 20.65 -97.16
C ARG A 19 -7.53 20.15 -95.94
N SER A 20 -8.78 19.76 -96.13
CA SER A 20 -9.61 19.17 -95.06
C SER A 20 -9.06 17.83 -94.57
N GLN A 21 -8.63 16.94 -95.47
CA GLN A 21 -7.97 15.69 -95.11
C GLN A 21 -6.62 15.93 -94.41
N ALA A 22 -5.82 16.89 -94.87
CA ALA A 22 -4.55 17.23 -94.22
C ALA A 22 -4.77 17.84 -92.83
N ALA A 23 -5.83 18.63 -92.63
CA ALA A 23 -6.21 19.17 -91.32
C ALA A 23 -6.67 18.06 -90.36
N ALA A 24 -7.49 17.12 -90.85
CA ALA A 24 -7.92 15.97 -90.08
C ALA A 24 -6.75 15.05 -89.68
N GLN A 25 -5.80 14.80 -90.60
CA GLN A 25 -4.58 14.04 -90.28
C GLN A 25 -3.70 14.74 -89.25
N ARG A 26 -3.57 16.07 -89.31
CA ARG A 26 -2.83 16.84 -88.29
C ARG A 26 -3.50 16.77 -86.93
N GLN A 27 -4.83 16.87 -86.86
CA GLN A 27 -5.57 16.69 -85.62
C GLN A 27 -5.43 15.28 -85.05
N GLN A 28 -5.49 14.25 -85.91
CA GLN A 28 -5.28 12.86 -85.50
C GLN A 28 -3.87 12.66 -84.92
N GLN A 29 -2.83 13.17 -85.59
CA GLN A 29 -1.45 13.10 -85.10
C GLN A 29 -1.24 13.86 -83.79
N GLN A 30 -1.87 15.03 -83.62
CA GLN A 30 -1.81 15.77 -82.37
C GLN A 30 -2.52 15.03 -81.23
N PHE A 31 -3.64 14.38 -81.51
CA PHE A 31 -4.36 13.56 -80.53
C PHE A 31 -3.55 12.34 -80.11
N ASP A 32 -2.95 11.62 -81.06
CA ASP A 32 -2.12 10.45 -80.78
C ASP A 32 -0.86 10.82 -79.98
N ALA A 33 -0.23 11.96 -80.29
CA ALA A 33 0.91 12.48 -79.53
C ALA A 33 0.53 12.86 -78.09
N ALA A 34 -0.62 13.53 -77.89
CA ALA A 34 -1.13 13.86 -76.57
C ALA A 34 -1.49 12.61 -75.75
N LEU A 35 -2.00 11.56 -76.41
CA LEU A 35 -2.30 10.28 -75.76
C LEU A 35 -1.02 9.55 -75.31
N GLU A 36 0.04 9.60 -76.11
CA GLU A 36 1.35 9.03 -75.75
C GLU A 36 2.00 9.78 -74.58
N GLU A 37 1.89 11.11 -74.56
CA GLU A 37 2.39 11.95 -73.47
C GLU A 37 1.63 11.68 -72.16
N ALA A 38 0.30 11.54 -72.23
CA ALA A 38 -0.52 11.17 -71.07
C ALA A 38 -0.18 9.76 -70.53
N ARG A 39 0.18 8.81 -71.39
CA ARG A 39 0.66 7.48 -70.95
C ARG A 39 1.99 7.58 -70.21
N LYS A 40 2.96 8.34 -70.74
CA LYS A 40 4.26 8.57 -70.10
C LYS A 40 4.12 9.26 -68.74
N GLN A 41 3.20 10.21 -68.60
CA GLN A 41 2.91 10.85 -67.31
C GLN A 41 2.35 9.86 -66.28
N ARG A 42 1.41 8.99 -66.68
CA ARG A 42 0.86 7.97 -65.78
C ARG A 42 1.90 6.95 -65.33
N GLU A 43 2.78 6.50 -66.23
CA GLU A 43 3.88 5.60 -65.87
C GLU A 43 4.87 6.25 -64.89
N LEU A 44 5.18 7.54 -65.09
CA LEU A 44 6.04 8.30 -64.17
C LEU A 44 5.38 8.44 -62.79
N GLU A 45 4.09 8.77 -62.72
CA GLU A 45 3.34 8.87 -61.47
C GLU A 45 3.28 7.54 -60.71
N GLN A 46 3.05 6.43 -61.41
CA GLN A 46 3.11 5.09 -60.83
C GLN A 46 4.49 4.79 -60.24
N THR A 47 5.55 5.12 -60.97
CA THR A 47 6.93 4.89 -60.52
C THR A 47 7.25 5.70 -59.26
N ILE A 48 6.78 6.96 -59.19
CA ILE A 48 6.95 7.83 -58.00
C ILE A 48 6.18 7.28 -56.81
N TYR A 49 4.96 6.78 -57.04
CA TYR A 49 4.12 6.20 -56.00
C TYR A 49 4.78 4.95 -55.39
N GLU A 50 5.25 4.01 -56.22
CA GLU A 50 5.91 2.79 -55.74
C GLU A 50 7.18 3.10 -54.95
N ARG A 51 7.98 4.09 -55.40
CA ARG A 51 9.19 4.51 -54.69
C ARG A 51 8.89 5.10 -53.32
N ARG A 52 7.85 5.95 -53.21
CA ARG A 52 7.40 6.50 -51.92
C ARG A 52 6.89 5.41 -50.98
N LYS A 53 6.13 4.44 -51.50
CA LYS A 53 5.63 3.32 -50.71
C LYS A 53 6.78 2.47 -50.14
N ALA A 54 7.79 2.16 -50.94
CA ALA A 54 8.97 1.43 -50.50
C ALA A 54 9.79 2.21 -49.45
N GLU A 55 9.93 3.53 -49.61
CA GLU A 55 10.59 4.39 -48.60
C GLU A 55 9.81 4.45 -47.28
N GLU A 56 8.48 4.47 -47.31
CA GLU A 56 7.66 4.41 -46.10
C GLU A 56 7.74 3.05 -45.39
N GLU A 57 7.73 1.94 -46.15
CA GLU A 57 7.91 0.59 -45.58
C GLU A 57 9.28 0.46 -44.92
N SER A 58 10.36 0.91 -45.57
CA SER A 58 11.71 0.91 -44.99
C SER A 58 11.80 1.77 -43.71
N LYS A 59 11.14 2.94 -43.66
CA LYS A 59 11.11 3.77 -42.45
C LYS A 59 10.35 3.11 -41.30
N LYS A 60 9.28 2.36 -41.60
CA LYS A 60 8.53 1.61 -40.59
C LYS A 60 9.35 0.47 -40.02
N GLU A 61 10.08 -0.27 -40.86
CA GLU A 61 10.99 -1.34 -40.42
C GLU A 61 12.12 -0.80 -39.51
N ASP A 62 12.73 0.32 -39.89
CA ASP A 62 13.76 0.99 -39.07
C ASP A 62 13.22 1.51 -37.73
N ALA A 63 11.97 2.01 -37.72
CA ALA A 63 11.31 2.46 -36.50
C ALA A 63 11.01 1.29 -35.56
N GLN A 64 10.48 0.18 -36.10
CA GLN A 64 10.22 -1.04 -35.35
C GLN A 64 11.49 -1.60 -34.73
N MET A 65 12.58 -1.69 -35.50
CA MET A 65 13.86 -2.20 -35.01
C MET A 65 14.42 -1.36 -33.84
N LYS A 66 14.26 -0.03 -33.90
CA LYS A 66 14.66 0.87 -32.79
C LYS A 66 13.77 0.70 -31.57
N GLN A 67 12.48 0.45 -31.75
CA GLN A 67 11.56 0.17 -30.66
C GLN A 67 11.92 -1.14 -29.97
N ASP A 68 12.13 -2.22 -30.72
CA ASP A 68 12.51 -3.53 -30.20
C ASP A 68 13.84 -3.46 -29.41
N GLN A 69 14.82 -2.71 -29.91
CA GLN A 69 16.09 -2.48 -29.20
C GLN A 69 15.90 -1.72 -27.89
N ARG A 70 15.00 -0.72 -27.87
CA ARG A 70 14.70 0.06 -26.66
C ARG A 70 13.96 -0.76 -25.63
N GLU A 71 13.02 -1.60 -26.04
CA GLU A 71 12.32 -2.53 -25.16
C GLU A 71 13.27 -3.57 -24.55
N ALA A 72 14.22 -4.09 -25.34
CA ALA A 72 15.25 -4.99 -24.84
C ALA A 72 16.14 -4.34 -23.77
N GLN A 73 16.57 -3.09 -23.98
CA GLN A 73 17.34 -2.33 -22.99
C GLN A 73 16.57 -2.09 -21.69
N ILE A 74 15.29 -1.68 -21.79
CA ILE A 74 14.45 -1.46 -20.60
C ILE A 74 14.29 -2.76 -19.80
N LYS A 75 14.15 -3.90 -20.49
CA LYS A 75 14.01 -5.20 -19.85
C LYS A 75 15.30 -5.63 -19.14
N GLU A 76 16.45 -5.37 -19.73
CA GLU A 76 17.76 -5.64 -19.12
C GLU A 76 18.00 -4.76 -17.88
N GLU A 77 17.73 -3.46 -17.96
CA GLU A 77 17.81 -2.54 -16.81
C GLU A 77 16.85 -2.95 -15.67
N ALA A 78 15.65 -3.41 -16.01
CA ALA A 78 14.67 -3.88 -15.01
C ALA A 78 15.14 -5.17 -14.30
N GLU A 79 15.75 -6.11 -15.05
CA GLU A 79 16.35 -7.30 -14.45
C GLU A 79 17.54 -6.97 -13.56
N GLU A 80 18.38 -6.02 -13.95
CA GLU A 80 19.53 -5.59 -13.15
C GLU A 80 19.09 -4.91 -11.84
N ARG A 81 18.08 -4.03 -11.89
CA ARG A 81 17.47 -3.45 -10.68
C ARG A 81 16.88 -4.52 -9.76
N ARG A 82 16.24 -5.55 -10.32
CA ARG A 82 15.69 -6.66 -9.53
C ARG A 82 16.78 -7.43 -8.81
N ARG A 83 17.90 -7.72 -9.49
CA ARG A 83 19.07 -8.39 -8.88
C ARG A 83 19.70 -7.54 -7.77
N GLU A 84 19.74 -6.22 -7.94
CA GLU A 84 20.26 -5.31 -6.91
C GLU A 84 19.37 -5.26 -5.67
N ILE A 85 18.04 -5.21 -5.84
CA ILE A 85 17.08 -5.29 -4.72
C ILE A 85 17.24 -6.62 -3.96
N ASP A 86 17.36 -7.74 -4.68
CA ASP A 86 17.55 -9.06 -4.06
C ASP A 86 18.86 -9.10 -3.24
N ARG A 87 19.94 -8.48 -3.74
CA ARG A 87 21.23 -8.37 -3.05
C ARG A 87 21.13 -7.50 -1.80
N GLN A 88 20.45 -6.36 -1.87
CA GLN A 88 20.23 -5.48 -0.72
C GLN A 88 19.39 -6.17 0.36
N HIS A 89 18.37 -6.94 -0.05
CA HIS A 89 17.56 -7.72 0.87
C HIS A 89 18.40 -8.82 1.56
N GLN A 90 19.27 -9.52 0.83
CA GLN A 90 20.18 -10.50 1.43
C GLN A 90 21.11 -9.87 2.47
N ASN A 91 21.75 -8.75 2.14
CA ASN A 91 22.65 -8.05 3.07
C ASN A 91 21.92 -7.62 4.35
N ARG A 92 20.71 -7.05 4.22
CA ARG A 92 19.90 -6.66 5.39
C ARG A 92 19.51 -7.86 6.26
N MET A 93 19.21 -9.01 5.65
CA MET A 93 18.90 -10.23 6.40
C MET A 93 20.14 -10.80 7.14
N GLU A 94 21.33 -10.65 6.57
CA GLU A 94 22.59 -11.01 7.24
C GLU A 94 22.90 -10.10 8.42
N GLU A 95 22.67 -8.78 8.29
CA GLU A 95 22.80 -7.83 9.40
C GLU A 95 21.87 -8.17 10.57
N ILE A 96 20.60 -8.49 10.29
CA ILE A 96 19.64 -8.89 11.32
C ILE A 96 20.11 -10.17 12.02
N ARG A 97 20.59 -11.17 11.27
CA ARG A 97 21.13 -12.42 11.85
C ARG A 97 22.35 -12.16 12.73
N ALA A 98 23.23 -11.24 12.33
CA ALA A 98 24.40 -10.86 13.13
C ALA A 98 23.98 -10.18 14.45
N GLN A 99 23.02 -9.25 14.40
CA GLN A 99 22.49 -8.59 15.60
C GLN A 99 21.80 -9.57 16.55
N GLU A 100 21.03 -10.53 16.02
CA GLU A 100 20.43 -11.58 16.85
C GLU A 100 21.48 -12.50 17.49
N ALA A 101 22.56 -12.82 16.79
CA ALA A 101 23.66 -13.61 17.34
C ALA A 101 24.38 -12.87 18.47
N GLU A 102 24.67 -11.58 18.30
CA GLU A 102 25.30 -10.74 19.32
C GLU A 102 24.41 -10.62 20.56
N ARG A 103 23.10 -10.42 20.38
CA ARG A 103 22.12 -10.37 21.47
C ARG A 103 22.07 -11.69 22.26
N ARG A 104 22.11 -12.84 21.57
CA ARG A 104 22.16 -14.17 22.22
C ARG A 104 23.45 -14.35 23.02
N GLU A 105 24.57 -13.86 22.53
CA GLU A 105 25.84 -13.94 23.23
C GLU A 105 25.88 -13.04 24.48
N GLU A 106 25.28 -11.84 24.40
CA GLU A 106 25.13 -10.95 25.55
C GLU A 106 24.23 -11.56 26.64
N GLU A 107 23.10 -12.18 26.26
CA GLU A 107 22.25 -12.90 27.20
C GLU A 107 22.98 -14.08 27.87
N ARG A 108 23.82 -14.81 27.12
CA ARG A 108 24.66 -15.89 27.68
C ARG A 108 25.63 -15.33 28.72
N ARG A 109 26.35 -14.24 28.40
CA ARG A 109 27.29 -13.61 29.36
C ARG A 109 26.58 -13.15 30.62
N ARG A 110 25.41 -12.51 30.49
CA ARG A 110 24.62 -12.10 31.67
C ARG A 110 24.25 -13.30 32.54
N ARG A 111 23.79 -14.41 31.97
CA ARG A 111 23.47 -15.63 32.73
C ARG A 111 24.68 -16.19 33.46
N GLU A 112 25.84 -16.25 32.81
CA GLU A 112 27.08 -16.71 33.43
C GLU A 112 27.52 -15.82 34.60
N GLU A 113 27.38 -14.49 34.46
CA GLU A 113 27.64 -13.55 35.56
C GLU A 113 26.67 -13.76 36.74
N THR A 114 25.39 -14.00 36.49
CA THR A 114 24.41 -14.27 37.56
C THR A 114 24.73 -15.58 38.28
N GLU A 115 25.10 -16.63 37.54
CA GLU A 115 25.50 -17.92 38.13
C GLU A 115 26.77 -17.79 38.98
N GLN A 116 27.76 -17.00 38.54
CA GLN A 116 28.97 -16.75 39.32
C GLN A 116 28.67 -15.99 40.61
N ARG A 117 27.83 -14.95 40.55
CA ARG A 117 27.38 -14.21 41.75
C ARG A 117 26.68 -15.13 42.74
N TYR A 118 25.78 -15.98 42.26
CA TYR A 118 25.08 -16.94 43.09
C TYR A 118 26.03 -17.93 43.78
N LYS A 119 27.02 -18.47 43.05
CA LYS A 119 28.04 -19.36 43.63
C LYS A 119 28.88 -18.65 44.70
N HIS A 120 29.28 -17.40 44.45
CA HIS A 120 30.05 -16.61 45.42
C HIS A 120 29.26 -16.35 46.71
N GLU A 121 27.98 -16.01 46.58
CA GLU A 121 27.09 -15.77 47.73
C GLU A 121 26.88 -17.04 48.56
N GLN A 122 26.74 -18.20 47.92
CA GLN A 122 26.65 -19.50 48.60
C GLN A 122 27.94 -19.85 49.36
N GLU A 123 29.11 -19.53 48.80
CA GLU A 123 30.39 -19.72 49.50
C GLU A 123 30.57 -18.78 50.68
N GLN A 124 30.16 -17.50 50.55
CA GLN A 124 30.18 -16.56 51.67
C GLN A 124 29.30 -17.05 52.82
N ARG A 125 28.06 -17.47 52.54
CA ARG A 125 27.16 -18.02 53.56
C ARG A 125 27.74 -19.24 54.28
N LYS A 126 28.47 -20.10 53.57
CA LYS A 126 29.18 -21.25 54.19
C LYS A 126 30.30 -20.80 55.13
N ARG A 127 31.10 -19.81 54.72
CA ARG A 127 32.18 -19.26 55.56
C ARG A 127 31.63 -18.60 56.82
N ASP A 128 30.56 -17.82 56.69
CA ASP A 128 29.92 -17.15 57.83
C ASP A 128 29.37 -18.17 58.83
N ALA A 129 28.78 -19.27 58.34
CA ALA A 129 28.32 -20.37 59.19
C ALA A 129 29.47 -21.09 59.93
N GLU A 130 30.62 -21.28 59.29
CA GLU A 130 31.81 -21.86 59.92
C GLU A 130 32.40 -20.95 61.01
N ILE A 131 32.43 -19.62 60.78
CA ILE A 131 32.89 -18.64 61.77
C ILE A 131 32.00 -18.69 63.01
N GLN A 132 30.68 -18.64 62.83
CA GLN A 132 29.74 -18.74 63.95
C GLN A 132 29.87 -20.05 64.74
N LYS A 133 30.22 -21.15 64.06
CA LYS A 133 30.47 -22.44 64.72
C LYS A 133 31.71 -22.38 65.61
N ARG A 134 32.82 -21.79 65.13
CA ARG A 134 34.06 -21.65 65.91
C ARG A 134 33.87 -20.75 67.13
N GLU A 135 33.16 -19.63 66.98
CA GLU A 135 32.87 -18.72 68.10
C GLU A 135 32.08 -19.41 69.22
N ARG A 136 31.14 -20.29 68.87
CA ARG A 136 30.39 -21.11 69.84
C ARG A 136 31.28 -22.14 70.55
N GLU A 137 32.20 -22.77 69.82
CA GLU A 137 33.15 -23.74 70.39
C GLU A 137 34.13 -23.05 71.36
N GLU A 138 34.67 -21.89 71.00
CA GLU A 138 35.55 -21.09 71.89
C GLU A 138 34.81 -20.60 73.15
N ALA A 139 33.54 -20.19 73.02
CA ALA A 139 32.72 -19.79 74.17
C ALA A 139 32.52 -20.97 75.14
N ALA A 140 32.26 -22.17 74.61
CA ALA A 140 32.10 -23.38 75.41
C ALA A 140 33.42 -23.82 76.08
N GLU A 141 34.57 -23.58 75.45
CA GLU A 141 35.89 -23.86 76.03
C GLU A 141 36.22 -22.91 77.19
N LYS A 142 35.96 -21.61 77.03
CA LYS A 142 36.11 -20.63 78.12
C LYS A 142 35.23 -20.96 79.32
N GLU A 143 34.00 -21.42 79.07
CA GLU A 143 33.10 -21.86 80.14
C GLU A 143 33.66 -23.08 80.89
N ARG A 144 34.26 -24.04 80.17
CA ARG A 144 34.95 -25.21 80.76
C ARG A 144 36.21 -24.81 81.54
N GLU A 145 36.92 -23.78 81.11
CA GLU A 145 38.11 -23.27 81.78
C GLU A 145 37.74 -22.59 83.11
N ILE A 146 36.69 -21.77 83.13
CA ILE A 146 36.12 -21.18 84.37
C ILE A 146 35.72 -22.28 85.36
N LEU A 147 35.12 -23.36 84.88
CA LEU A 147 34.77 -24.53 85.70
C LEU A 147 36.01 -25.26 86.26
N ARG A 148 37.12 -25.32 85.51
CA ARG A 148 38.39 -25.91 85.99
C ARG A 148 39.10 -25.00 87.00
N GLU A 149 39.02 -23.68 86.84
CA GLU A 149 39.54 -22.70 87.80
C GLU A 149 38.74 -22.68 89.11
N MET A 150 37.42 -22.88 89.05
CA MET A 150 36.61 -23.13 90.25
C MET A 150 37.05 -24.41 90.96
N HIS A 151 37.30 -25.49 90.21
CA HIS A 151 37.73 -26.77 90.80
C HIS A 151 39.12 -26.75 91.41
N THR A 152 39.99 -25.83 90.99
CA THR A 152 41.34 -25.64 91.57
C THR A 152 41.35 -24.70 92.78
N ARG A 153 40.28 -23.92 93.02
CA ARG A 153 40.08 -23.19 94.28
C ARG A 153 39.58 -24.06 95.43
N ASP A 154 39.02 -25.24 95.13
CA ASP A 154 38.54 -26.19 96.14
C ASP A 154 39.65 -27.11 96.70
N GLN A 155 40.91 -26.92 96.30
CA GLN A 155 42.07 -27.72 96.73
C GLN A 155 42.77 -27.25 98.02
N GLU A 156 42.07 -26.54 98.92
CA GLU A 156 42.58 -26.17 100.27
C GLU A 156 41.70 -26.66 101.44
N HIS A 157 40.72 -27.55 101.20
CA HIS A 157 39.82 -28.07 102.26
C HIS A 157 39.83 -29.59 102.42
N ALA A 158 40.94 -30.24 102.04
CA ALA A 158 41.02 -31.69 101.88
C ALA A 158 41.45 -32.50 103.13
N GLU A 159 41.65 -31.90 104.32
CA GLU A 159 42.19 -32.65 105.48
C GLU A 159 41.16 -33.23 106.47
N ASN A 160 39.86 -32.92 106.37
CA ASN A 160 38.86 -33.42 107.35
C ASN A 160 37.87 -34.47 106.82
N VAL A 161 37.96 -34.90 105.55
CA VAL A 161 36.88 -35.71 104.91
C VAL A 161 37.12 -37.23 104.97
N MET A 162 38.31 -37.68 105.36
CA MET A 162 38.70 -39.11 105.29
C MET A 162 38.08 -40.05 106.34
N LYS A 163 37.15 -39.57 107.18
CA LYS A 163 36.45 -40.41 108.17
C LYS A 163 34.94 -40.60 107.90
N ILE A 164 34.35 -39.78 107.03
CA ILE A 164 32.92 -39.86 106.65
C ILE A 164 32.74 -40.71 105.36
N GLN A 165 33.83 -41.10 104.72
CA GLN A 165 33.89 -41.72 103.38
C GLN A 165 33.43 -43.17 103.25
N LYS A 166 32.97 -43.85 104.31
CA LYS A 166 32.52 -45.25 104.19
C LYS A 166 31.00 -45.45 104.24
N GLU A 167 30.22 -44.47 104.69
CA GLU A 167 28.75 -44.58 104.76
C GLU A 167 28.03 -43.67 103.75
N MET A 168 28.60 -42.51 103.35
CA MET A 168 28.01 -41.67 102.28
C MET A 168 28.16 -42.23 100.86
N HIS A 169 29.07 -43.17 100.62
CA HIS A 169 29.42 -43.64 99.27
C HIS A 169 28.26 -44.40 98.60
N ASN A 170 27.45 -45.14 99.36
CA ASN A 170 26.30 -45.87 98.79
C ASN A 170 25.10 -44.96 98.53
N THR A 171 24.85 -43.95 99.38
CA THR A 171 23.75 -42.98 99.17
C THR A 171 24.09 -41.98 98.06
N SER A 172 25.37 -41.59 97.94
CA SER A 172 25.85 -40.68 96.88
C SER A 172 25.85 -41.34 95.50
N LEU A 173 26.21 -42.62 95.38
CA LEU A 173 26.20 -43.32 94.08
C LEU A 173 24.75 -43.52 93.58
N GLN A 174 23.81 -43.70 94.50
CA GLN A 174 22.39 -43.86 94.19
C GLN A 174 21.75 -42.52 93.79
N ALA A 175 22.05 -41.43 94.54
CA ALA A 175 21.64 -40.07 94.17
C ALA A 175 22.27 -39.58 92.86
N GLN A 176 23.51 -40.00 92.55
CA GLN A 176 24.19 -39.65 91.30
C GLN A 176 23.59 -40.42 90.11
N LYS A 177 23.25 -41.70 90.27
CA LYS A 177 22.52 -42.48 89.26
C LYS A 177 21.12 -41.91 89.01
N GLU A 178 20.37 -41.56 90.05
CA GLU A 178 19.05 -40.93 89.93
C GLU A 178 19.13 -39.57 89.22
N LYS A 179 20.14 -38.75 89.53
CA LYS A 179 20.36 -37.46 88.87
C LYS A 179 20.80 -37.62 87.41
N GLU A 180 21.62 -38.61 87.09
CA GLU A 180 22.01 -38.94 85.72
C GLU A 180 20.81 -39.46 84.90
N GLU A 181 19.95 -40.29 85.49
CA GLU A 181 18.69 -40.73 84.86
C GLU A 181 17.73 -39.56 84.64
N GLN A 182 17.66 -38.62 85.59
CA GLN A 182 16.82 -37.43 85.47
C GLN A 182 17.31 -36.49 84.35
N ILE A 183 18.63 -36.25 84.27
CA ILE A 183 19.23 -35.47 83.17
C ILE A 183 19.05 -36.18 81.82
N ARG A 184 19.16 -37.52 81.79
CA ARG A 184 18.93 -38.30 80.57
C ARG A 184 17.47 -38.19 80.13
N HIS A 185 16.53 -38.29 81.06
CA HIS A 185 15.10 -38.15 80.77
C HIS A 185 14.76 -36.74 80.28
N GLU A 186 15.32 -35.69 80.90
CA GLU A 186 15.16 -34.31 80.43
C GLU A 186 15.74 -34.10 79.03
N ARG A 187 16.91 -34.69 78.73
CA ARG A 187 17.48 -34.65 77.38
C ARG A 187 16.64 -35.39 76.36
N GLU A 188 16.09 -36.55 76.71
CA GLU A 188 15.19 -37.31 75.84
C GLU A 188 13.89 -36.53 75.56
N VAL A 189 13.33 -35.87 76.57
CA VAL A 189 12.15 -35.00 76.43
C VAL A 189 12.46 -33.76 75.58
N GLN A 190 13.62 -33.12 75.78
CA GLN A 190 14.06 -31.99 74.96
C GLN A 190 14.31 -32.40 73.50
N GLN A 191 14.93 -33.56 73.28
CA GLN A 191 15.14 -34.11 71.94
C GLN A 191 13.81 -34.44 71.25
N GLN A 192 12.87 -35.06 71.96
CA GLN A 192 11.53 -35.32 71.44
C GLN A 192 10.77 -34.03 71.10
N MET A 193 10.89 -32.99 71.92
CA MET A 193 10.30 -31.68 71.61
C MET A 193 10.94 -31.02 70.39
N ALA A 194 12.28 -31.09 70.26
CA ALA A 194 12.99 -30.57 69.10
C ALA A 194 12.62 -31.33 67.81
N ASP A 195 12.56 -32.67 67.86
CA ASP A 195 12.17 -33.49 66.73
C ASP A 195 10.72 -33.21 66.31
N LYS A 196 9.82 -33.00 67.29
CA LYS A 196 8.43 -32.60 67.02
C LYS A 196 8.35 -31.23 66.33
N GLN A 197 9.11 -30.24 66.79
CA GLN A 197 9.17 -28.91 66.15
C GLN A 197 9.74 -28.97 64.73
N ILE A 198 10.78 -29.78 64.50
CA ILE A 198 11.35 -29.98 63.16
C ILE A 198 10.33 -30.64 62.23
N GLN A 199 9.55 -31.60 62.74
CA GLN A 199 8.52 -32.28 61.96
C GLN A 199 7.37 -31.32 61.60
N GLU A 200 6.88 -30.52 62.55
CA GLU A 200 5.86 -29.50 62.31
C GLU A 200 6.32 -28.45 61.28
N MET A 201 7.58 -27.99 61.35
CA MET A 201 8.15 -27.09 60.34
C MET A 201 8.23 -27.73 58.95
N ARG A 202 8.61 -29.02 58.86
CA ARG A 202 8.65 -29.74 57.57
C ARG A 202 7.26 -29.88 56.96
N ASP A 203 6.26 -30.20 57.77
CA ASP A 203 4.89 -30.36 57.31
C ASP A 203 4.31 -29.03 56.81
N MET A 204 4.53 -27.93 57.54
CA MET A 204 4.18 -26.58 57.07
C MET A 204 4.89 -26.22 55.75
N HIS A 205 6.19 -26.46 55.63
CA HIS A 205 6.94 -26.15 54.41
C HIS A 205 6.46 -26.98 53.21
N LYS A 206 6.02 -28.23 53.46
CA LYS A 206 5.46 -29.12 52.44
C LYS A 206 4.09 -28.65 51.96
N GLU A 207 3.24 -28.16 52.87
CA GLU A 207 1.97 -27.51 52.50
C GLU A 207 2.21 -26.21 51.71
N GLU A 208 3.20 -25.41 52.10
CA GLU A 208 3.52 -24.15 51.44
C GLU A 208 4.05 -24.37 50.02
N ILE A 209 4.92 -25.36 49.81
CA ILE A 209 5.41 -25.81 48.50
C ILE A 209 4.25 -26.32 47.63
N ASN A 210 3.38 -27.18 48.17
CA ASN A 210 2.22 -27.69 47.44
C ASN A 210 1.26 -26.55 47.04
N SER A 211 1.02 -25.59 47.93
CA SER A 211 0.17 -24.43 47.63
C SER A 211 0.77 -23.51 46.55
N SER A 212 2.10 -23.42 46.49
CA SER A 212 2.82 -22.60 45.53
C SER A 212 2.90 -23.28 44.16
N GLN A 213 3.09 -24.60 44.14
CA GLN A 213 2.99 -25.42 42.92
C GLN A 213 1.57 -25.39 42.34
N SER A 214 0.54 -25.54 43.18
CA SER A 214 -0.86 -25.43 42.74
C SER A 214 -1.16 -24.07 42.09
N ARG A 215 -0.66 -22.97 42.67
CA ARG A 215 -0.78 -21.61 42.08
C ARG A 215 0.01 -21.46 40.78
N HIS A 216 1.18 -22.08 40.68
CA HIS A 216 1.98 -22.07 39.45
C HIS A 216 1.29 -22.84 38.33
N ASP A 217 0.71 -24.01 38.63
CA ASP A 217 -0.02 -24.83 37.66
C ASP A 217 -1.29 -24.12 37.16
N GLU A 218 -2.03 -23.43 38.04
CA GLU A 218 -3.17 -22.59 37.65
C GLU A 218 -2.74 -21.43 36.74
N MET A 219 -1.61 -20.77 37.04
CA MET A 219 -1.09 -19.67 36.21
C MET A 219 -0.63 -20.16 34.84
N MET A 220 0.03 -21.32 34.76
CA MET A 220 0.44 -21.94 33.49
C MET A 220 -0.77 -22.35 32.65
N LYS A 221 -1.84 -22.85 33.28
CA LYS A 221 -3.10 -23.16 32.61
C LYS A 221 -3.75 -21.91 32.01
N LEU A 222 -3.84 -20.82 32.78
CA LEU A 222 -4.37 -19.53 32.32
C LEU A 222 -3.58 -18.96 31.14
N MET A 223 -2.24 -19.04 31.19
CA MET A 223 -1.37 -18.58 30.10
C MET A 223 -1.56 -19.43 28.84
N THR A 224 -1.75 -20.74 29.00
CA THR A 224 -2.02 -21.66 27.88
C THR A 224 -3.39 -21.38 27.27
N ASP A 225 -4.42 -21.18 28.09
CA ASP A 225 -5.78 -20.85 27.63
C ASP A 225 -5.80 -19.50 26.88
N GLN A 226 -5.07 -18.49 27.37
CA GLN A 226 -4.92 -17.21 26.65
C GLN A 226 -4.22 -17.35 25.31
N LEU A 227 -3.13 -18.13 25.24
CA LEU A 227 -2.43 -18.42 24.00
C LEU A 227 -3.34 -19.14 23.00
N GLN A 228 -4.20 -20.03 23.48
CA GLN A 228 -5.14 -20.77 22.63
C GLN A 228 -6.25 -19.86 22.08
N ILE A 229 -6.81 -18.97 22.92
CA ILE A 229 -7.77 -17.95 22.49
C ILE A 229 -7.15 -17.03 21.42
N GLN A 230 -5.90 -16.60 21.61
CA GLN A 230 -5.19 -15.78 20.60
C GLN A 230 -4.99 -16.54 19.29
N LYS A 231 -4.64 -17.83 19.34
CA LYS A 231 -4.50 -18.66 18.14
C LYS A 231 -5.82 -18.78 17.38
N GLU A 232 -6.93 -19.05 18.07
CA GLU A 232 -8.25 -19.12 17.43
C GLU A 232 -8.68 -17.79 16.81
N GLN A 233 -8.36 -16.67 17.45
CA GLN A 233 -8.63 -15.33 16.89
C GLN A 233 -7.82 -15.08 15.62
N ASN A 234 -6.53 -15.47 15.62
CA ASN A 234 -5.68 -15.34 14.44
C ASN A 234 -6.11 -16.27 13.30
N GLU A 235 -6.52 -17.50 13.60
CA GLU A 235 -7.08 -18.42 12.60
C GLU A 235 -8.36 -17.87 11.98
N LYS A 236 -9.29 -17.33 12.79
CA LYS A 236 -10.50 -16.66 12.27
C LYS A 236 -10.16 -15.46 11.38
N LEU A 237 -9.15 -14.67 11.76
CA LEU A 237 -8.70 -13.54 10.97
C LEU A 237 -8.13 -14.00 9.61
N MET A 238 -7.32 -15.06 9.61
CA MET A 238 -6.75 -15.66 8.41
C MET A 238 -7.84 -16.29 7.52
N GLN A 239 -8.85 -16.91 8.12
CA GLN A 239 -10.01 -17.45 7.40
C GLN A 239 -10.79 -16.34 6.71
N ASN A 240 -11.12 -15.25 7.42
CA ASN A 240 -11.82 -14.10 6.85
C ASN A 240 -11.03 -13.46 5.70
N LEU A 241 -9.71 -13.36 5.84
CA LEU A 241 -8.84 -12.83 4.78
C LEU A 241 -8.82 -13.76 3.55
N SER A 242 -8.77 -15.07 3.77
CA SER A 242 -8.86 -16.08 2.71
C SER A 242 -10.19 -16.01 1.98
N ASP A 243 -11.30 -15.91 2.71
CA ASP A 243 -12.65 -15.82 2.13
C ASP A 243 -12.81 -14.54 1.32
N LEU A 244 -12.26 -13.42 1.80
CA LEU A 244 -12.25 -12.15 1.07
C LEU A 244 -11.43 -12.24 -0.22
N LEU A 245 -10.23 -12.82 -0.16
CA LEU A 245 -9.38 -13.05 -1.35
C LEU A 245 -10.04 -14.00 -2.34
N GLN A 246 -10.76 -15.01 -1.85
CA GLN A 246 -11.52 -15.93 -2.68
C GLN A 246 -12.71 -15.22 -3.34
N GLN A 247 -13.42 -14.34 -2.63
CA GLN A 247 -14.49 -13.51 -3.21
C GLN A 247 -13.94 -12.57 -4.28
N PHE A 248 -12.80 -11.91 -4.05
CA PHE A 248 -12.16 -11.08 -5.07
C PHE A 248 -11.71 -11.88 -6.28
N THR A 249 -11.13 -13.07 -6.06
CA THR A 249 -10.68 -13.96 -7.14
C THR A 249 -11.85 -14.49 -7.95
N GLN A 250 -12.93 -14.89 -7.29
CA GLN A 250 -14.17 -15.33 -7.91
C GLN A 250 -14.80 -14.20 -8.72
N SER A 251 -14.94 -13.01 -8.14
CA SER A 251 -15.49 -11.83 -8.82
C SER A 251 -14.65 -11.43 -10.04
N ARG A 252 -13.32 -11.52 -9.95
CA ARG A 252 -12.40 -11.32 -11.08
C ARG A 252 -12.57 -12.39 -12.16
N ASN A 253 -12.70 -13.66 -11.80
CA ASN A 253 -12.85 -14.75 -12.76
C ASN A 253 -14.23 -14.75 -13.43
N ASP A 254 -15.28 -14.43 -12.69
CA ASP A 254 -16.64 -14.21 -13.21
C ASP A 254 -16.66 -12.99 -14.15
N PHE A 255 -15.88 -11.95 -13.85
CA PHE A 255 -15.65 -10.81 -14.73
C PHE A 255 -14.90 -11.22 -16.02
N LEU A 256 -13.85 -12.02 -15.93
CA LEU A 256 -13.11 -12.53 -17.10
C LEU A 256 -13.97 -13.46 -17.96
N ALA A 257 -14.87 -14.24 -17.37
CA ALA A 257 -15.83 -15.08 -18.07
C ALA A 257 -16.92 -14.22 -18.74
N TYR A 258 -17.45 -13.20 -18.05
CA TYR A 258 -18.41 -12.24 -18.59
C TYR A 258 -17.84 -11.42 -19.76
N VAL A 259 -16.58 -11.00 -19.68
CA VAL A 259 -15.86 -10.29 -20.76
C VAL A 259 -15.60 -11.20 -21.97
N LYS A 260 -15.47 -12.52 -21.75
CA LYS A 260 -15.37 -13.50 -22.84
C LYS A 260 -16.71 -13.82 -23.51
N GLU A 261 -17.83 -13.68 -22.81
CA GLU A 261 -19.13 -14.19 -23.28
C GLU A 261 -20.13 -13.15 -23.81
N LYS A 262 -19.91 -11.82 -23.73
CA LYS A 262 -20.87 -10.87 -24.36
C LYS A 262 -20.28 -9.66 -25.09
N PRO A 263 -21.00 -9.21 -26.14
CA PRO A 263 -20.50 -8.35 -27.21
C PRO A 263 -20.39 -6.90 -26.74
N GLU A 264 -19.58 -6.13 -27.46
CA GLU A 264 -19.55 -4.68 -27.44
C GLU A 264 -20.98 -4.14 -27.30
N HIS A 265 -21.23 -3.34 -26.25
CA HIS A 265 -22.49 -2.63 -26.12
C HIS A 265 -22.56 -1.61 -27.27
N ASP A 266 -23.16 -2.01 -28.39
CA ASP A 266 -23.63 -1.08 -29.41
C ASP A 266 -24.77 -0.25 -28.81
N ILE A 267 -24.41 0.83 -28.11
CA ILE A 267 -25.29 2.00 -28.03
C ILE A 267 -25.31 2.55 -29.45
N VAL A 268 -26.44 2.43 -30.13
CA VAL A 268 -26.64 3.00 -31.46
C VAL A 268 -26.44 4.52 -31.33
N VAL A 269 -25.26 4.99 -31.72
CA VAL A 269 -24.97 6.42 -31.86
C VAL A 269 -25.88 6.91 -32.99
N THR A 270 -26.85 7.76 -32.68
CA THR A 270 -27.70 8.37 -33.70
C THR A 270 -26.89 9.41 -34.48
N GLU A 271 -27.22 9.65 -35.77
CA GLU A 271 -26.54 10.67 -36.60
C GLU A 271 -26.53 12.06 -35.93
N ASP A 272 -27.55 12.38 -35.13
CA ASP A 272 -27.65 13.61 -34.33
C ASP A 272 -26.59 13.71 -33.21
N MET A 273 -26.20 12.58 -32.62
CA MET A 273 -25.22 12.50 -31.54
C MET A 273 -23.78 12.70 -32.07
N GLU A 274 -23.45 12.12 -33.24
CA GLU A 274 -22.14 12.31 -33.87
C GLU A 274 -21.92 13.77 -34.28
N GLU A 275 -22.93 14.41 -34.85
CA GLU A 275 -22.85 15.81 -35.24
C GLU A 275 -22.72 16.73 -34.02
N THR A 276 -23.45 16.43 -32.93
CA THR A 276 -23.31 17.13 -31.64
C THR A 276 -21.89 17.00 -31.09
N LEU A 277 -21.32 15.79 -31.08
CA LEU A 277 -19.94 15.55 -30.64
C LEU A 277 -18.92 16.30 -31.51
N ARG A 278 -19.13 16.31 -32.83
CA ARG A 278 -18.25 17.01 -33.78
C ARG A 278 -18.23 18.51 -33.54
N LYS A 279 -19.41 19.12 -33.37
CA LYS A 279 -19.56 20.56 -33.05
C LYS A 279 -18.93 20.89 -31.71
N ALA A 280 -19.24 20.13 -30.67
CA ALA A 280 -18.69 20.31 -29.33
C ALA A 280 -17.15 20.28 -29.31
N LYS A 281 -16.54 19.35 -30.04
CA LYS A 281 -15.08 19.27 -30.21
C LYS A 281 -14.49 20.47 -30.95
N ALA A 282 -15.18 20.96 -31.99
CA ALA A 282 -14.76 22.13 -32.75
C ALA A 282 -14.86 23.42 -31.93
N ASP A 283 -15.95 23.59 -31.18
CA ASP A 283 -16.21 24.78 -30.35
C ASP A 283 -15.17 24.92 -29.23
N LEU A 284 -14.80 23.80 -28.59
CA LEU A 284 -13.76 23.75 -27.56
C LEU A 284 -12.33 23.73 -28.13
N LYS A 285 -12.17 23.62 -29.46
CA LYS A 285 -10.86 23.53 -30.14
C LYS A 285 -9.94 22.46 -29.55
N LEU A 286 -10.50 21.31 -29.16
CA LEU A 286 -9.73 20.21 -28.59
C LEU A 286 -8.84 19.56 -29.67
N ASP A 287 -7.59 19.25 -29.33
CA ASP A 287 -6.79 18.34 -30.16
C ASP A 287 -7.25 16.91 -29.89
N THR A 288 -8.16 16.42 -30.72
CA THR A 288 -8.70 15.04 -30.60
C THR A 288 -7.91 14.03 -31.43
N VAL A 289 -6.80 14.44 -32.04
CA VAL A 289 -5.95 13.57 -32.87
C VAL A 289 -4.70 13.18 -32.10
N ASN A 290 -4.01 14.14 -31.49
CA ASN A 290 -2.73 13.90 -30.83
C ASN A 290 -2.85 13.82 -29.31
N CYS A 291 -3.93 14.35 -28.73
CA CYS A 291 -4.09 14.41 -27.28
C CYS A 291 -5.24 13.54 -26.78
N TYR A 292 -5.09 13.06 -25.55
CA TYR A 292 -6.15 12.47 -24.75
C TYR A 292 -6.60 13.50 -23.71
N ASN A 293 -7.85 13.96 -23.85
CA ASN A 293 -8.39 15.12 -23.16
C ASN A 293 -9.25 14.68 -21.96
N PHE A 294 -8.72 14.83 -20.74
CA PHE A 294 -9.46 14.64 -19.50
C PHE A 294 -10.12 15.93 -19.05
N ALA A 295 -11.42 15.89 -18.76
CA ALA A 295 -12.13 17.00 -18.13
C ALA A 295 -12.42 16.70 -16.67
N PHE A 296 -12.02 17.61 -15.78
CA PHE A 296 -12.30 17.54 -14.35
C PHE A 296 -13.56 18.35 -14.07
N VAL A 297 -14.62 17.65 -13.66
CA VAL A 297 -15.96 18.23 -13.46
C VAL A 297 -16.46 17.95 -12.04
N GLY A 298 -17.46 18.70 -11.59
CA GLY A 298 -18.06 18.54 -10.27
C GLY A 298 -18.43 19.88 -9.66
N HIS A 299 -19.16 19.84 -8.56
CA HIS A 299 -19.68 21.04 -7.90
C HIS A 299 -18.57 22.05 -7.53
N THR A 300 -18.96 23.30 -7.29
CA THR A 300 -18.02 24.32 -6.82
C THR A 300 -17.44 23.91 -5.46
N LYS A 301 -16.17 24.24 -5.19
CA LYS A 301 -15.44 23.90 -3.95
C LYS A 301 -15.17 22.42 -3.70
N THR A 302 -15.40 21.53 -4.67
CA THR A 302 -14.99 20.11 -4.56
C THR A 302 -13.47 19.89 -4.68
N GLY A 303 -12.65 20.94 -4.70
CA GLY A 303 -11.20 20.82 -4.73
C GLY A 303 -10.60 20.42 -6.09
N LYS A 304 -11.36 20.58 -7.20
CA LYS A 304 -10.89 20.28 -8.57
C LYS A 304 -9.57 20.97 -8.92
N SER A 305 -9.51 22.29 -8.79
CA SER A 305 -8.31 23.06 -9.14
C SER A 305 -7.11 22.68 -8.26
N SER A 306 -7.32 22.45 -6.95
CA SER A 306 -6.27 21.93 -6.06
C SER A 306 -5.79 20.53 -6.47
N LEU A 307 -6.70 19.66 -6.92
CA LEU A 307 -6.34 18.33 -7.41
C LEU A 307 -5.54 18.41 -8.73
N ILE A 308 -5.92 19.31 -9.64
CA ILE A 308 -5.18 19.56 -10.88
C ILE A 308 -3.78 20.12 -10.58
N ASN A 309 -3.66 21.06 -9.63
CA ASN A 309 -2.38 21.56 -9.17
C ASN A 309 -1.51 20.44 -8.60
N ALA A 310 -2.10 19.58 -7.76
CA ALA A 310 -1.41 18.42 -7.20
C ALA A 310 -0.93 17.43 -8.27
N ILE A 311 -1.76 17.11 -9.28
CA ILE A 311 -1.35 16.28 -10.43
C ILE A 311 -0.16 16.91 -11.15
N ARG A 312 -0.09 18.25 -11.21
CA ARG A 312 1.00 19.01 -11.83
C ARG A 312 2.22 19.21 -10.92
N GLY A 313 2.20 18.70 -9.69
CA GLY A 313 3.26 18.91 -8.70
C GLY A 313 3.33 20.34 -8.14
N LEU A 314 2.31 21.16 -8.40
CA LEU A 314 2.29 22.58 -8.01
C LEU A 314 1.54 22.80 -6.69
N GLU A 315 2.04 23.74 -5.90
CA GLU A 315 1.26 24.31 -4.80
C GLU A 315 0.18 25.25 -5.31
N ASP A 316 -0.93 25.39 -4.55
CA ASP A 316 -2.03 26.29 -4.90
C ASP A 316 -1.60 27.78 -4.91
N SER A 317 -0.47 28.10 -4.29
CA SER A 317 0.16 29.43 -4.26
C SER A 317 1.04 29.73 -5.49
N HIS A 318 1.33 28.73 -6.32
CA HIS A 318 2.28 28.85 -7.43
C HIS A 318 1.72 29.78 -8.53
N PRO A 319 2.54 30.64 -9.17
CA PRO A 319 2.06 31.57 -10.21
C PRO A 319 1.33 30.88 -11.38
N ASP A 320 1.79 29.69 -11.76
CA ASP A 320 1.20 28.87 -12.83
C ASP A 320 0.12 27.88 -12.34
N ALA A 321 -0.29 27.96 -11.07
CA ALA A 321 -1.34 27.12 -10.51
C ALA A 321 -2.71 27.49 -11.11
N ALA A 322 -3.59 26.48 -11.23
CA ALA A 322 -5.01 26.71 -11.39
C ALA A 322 -5.53 27.49 -10.18
N ALA A 323 -6.20 28.61 -10.44
CA ALA A 323 -6.61 29.55 -9.40
C ALA A 323 -7.61 28.92 -8.42
N VAL A 324 -7.22 28.82 -7.14
CA VAL A 324 -8.06 28.31 -6.06
C VAL A 324 -8.65 29.48 -5.27
N GLY A 325 -9.98 29.49 -5.04
CA GLY A 325 -10.66 30.59 -4.36
C GLY A 325 -11.99 30.22 -3.70
N ILE A 326 -12.50 31.11 -2.84
CA ILE A 326 -13.78 30.95 -2.10
C ILE A 326 -15.00 31.24 -3.00
N THR A 327 -14.84 32.09 -4.01
CA THR A 327 -15.78 32.33 -5.11
C THR A 327 -15.31 31.57 -6.35
N GLU A 328 -16.21 31.21 -7.28
CA GLU A 328 -15.78 30.63 -8.56
C GLU A 328 -14.77 31.54 -9.25
N THR A 329 -13.51 31.11 -9.29
CA THR A 329 -12.39 31.82 -9.91
C THR A 329 -12.20 31.45 -11.38
N THR A 330 -12.95 30.45 -11.87
CA THR A 330 -12.79 29.86 -13.21
C THR A 330 -14.10 30.01 -13.98
N HIS A 331 -14.21 31.05 -14.81
CA HIS A 331 -15.35 31.26 -15.71
C HIS A 331 -15.15 30.61 -17.10
N GLU A 332 -13.92 30.21 -17.41
CA GLU A 332 -13.50 29.65 -18.70
C GLU A 332 -12.83 28.29 -18.49
N ILE A 333 -13.04 27.36 -19.42
CA ILE A 333 -12.37 26.05 -19.43
C ILE A 333 -10.87 26.27 -19.65
N LYS A 334 -10.02 25.79 -18.74
CA LYS A 334 -8.57 25.98 -18.81
C LYS A 334 -7.82 24.66 -19.03
N PRO A 335 -6.99 24.55 -20.09
CA PRO A 335 -6.14 23.39 -20.31
C PRO A 335 -4.84 23.46 -19.53
N TYR A 336 -4.36 22.30 -19.09
CA TYR A 336 -3.07 22.09 -18.46
C TYR A 336 -2.43 20.80 -18.97
N THR A 337 -1.10 20.78 -19.07
CA THR A 337 -0.35 19.60 -19.47
C THR A 337 -0.04 18.71 -18.28
N PHE A 338 0.00 17.40 -18.51
CA PHE A 338 0.49 16.43 -17.53
C PHE A 338 2.00 16.61 -17.30
N PRO A 339 2.52 16.50 -16.05
CA PRO A 339 3.92 16.84 -15.78
C PRO A 339 4.93 15.83 -16.33
N ASP A 340 4.54 14.56 -16.46
CA ASP A 340 5.42 13.48 -16.93
C ASP A 340 5.75 13.68 -18.42
N PRO A 341 7.03 13.86 -18.80
CA PRO A 341 7.42 14.09 -20.19
C PRO A 341 7.05 12.96 -21.16
N GLN A 342 6.77 11.76 -20.64
CA GLN A 342 6.31 10.62 -21.44
C GLN A 342 4.81 10.71 -21.77
N PHE A 343 4.06 11.58 -21.09
CA PHE A 343 2.61 11.75 -21.21
C PHE A 343 2.24 13.16 -21.69
N LYS A 344 3.05 13.78 -22.55
CA LYS A 344 2.78 15.13 -23.10
C LYS A 344 1.50 15.22 -23.93
N HIS A 345 1.00 14.08 -24.42
CA HIS A 345 -0.29 13.96 -25.10
C HIS A 345 -1.48 13.99 -24.13
N VAL A 346 -1.26 13.98 -22.81
CA VAL A 346 -2.32 14.06 -21.81
C VAL A 346 -2.63 15.51 -21.50
N MET A 347 -3.86 15.91 -21.82
CA MET A 347 -4.39 17.24 -21.54
C MET A 347 -5.43 17.16 -20.43
N ILE A 348 -5.28 17.99 -19.40
CA ILE A 348 -6.18 18.10 -18.26
C ILE A 348 -6.91 19.44 -18.34
N TYR A 349 -8.23 19.40 -18.36
CA TYR A 349 -9.07 20.59 -18.42
C TYR A 349 -9.77 20.80 -17.08
N ASP A 350 -9.55 21.98 -16.47
CA ASP A 350 -10.33 22.44 -15.33
C ASP A 350 -11.64 23.02 -15.85
N ILE A 351 -12.73 22.31 -15.62
CA ILE A 351 -14.06 22.78 -15.98
C ILE A 351 -14.63 23.57 -14.79
N PRO A 352 -15.26 24.73 -15.02
CA PRO A 352 -15.97 25.47 -13.98
C PRO A 352 -16.87 24.57 -13.11
N GLY A 353 -17.18 24.99 -11.89
CA GLY A 353 -18.07 24.25 -11.02
C GLY A 353 -19.51 24.28 -11.53
N ALA A 354 -20.22 23.17 -11.36
CA ALA A 354 -21.67 23.18 -11.51
C ALA A 354 -22.34 23.78 -10.27
N GLY A 355 -23.52 24.40 -10.42
CA GLY A 355 -24.37 24.84 -9.30
C GLY A 355 -24.21 26.29 -8.83
N THR A 356 -23.68 27.20 -9.66
CA THR A 356 -23.77 28.65 -9.42
C THR A 356 -25.06 29.25 -9.97
N LEU A 357 -25.48 30.43 -9.46
CA LEU A 357 -26.71 31.16 -9.83
C LEU A 357 -26.85 31.46 -11.35
N THR A 358 -25.81 31.21 -12.14
CA THR A 358 -25.71 31.54 -13.56
C THR A 358 -25.90 30.36 -14.50
N HIS A 359 -25.95 29.10 -14.02
CA HIS A 359 -26.03 27.93 -14.90
C HIS A 359 -27.01 26.89 -14.34
N ASP A 360 -27.99 26.49 -15.15
CA ASP A 360 -28.91 25.39 -14.82
C ASP A 360 -28.15 24.05 -14.85
N ALA A 361 -28.27 23.25 -13.79
CA ALA A 361 -27.61 21.96 -13.69
C ALA A 361 -28.05 20.99 -14.80
N ASN A 362 -29.29 21.16 -15.31
CA ASN A 362 -29.85 20.29 -16.36
C ASN A 362 -29.21 20.50 -17.74
N SER A 363 -28.74 21.72 -18.05
CA SER A 363 -28.09 22.05 -19.33
C SER A 363 -26.56 22.05 -19.24
N TYR A 364 -25.99 22.06 -18.03
CA TYR A 364 -24.55 22.20 -17.79
C TYR A 364 -23.68 21.25 -18.63
N TYR A 365 -24.10 19.99 -18.76
CA TYR A 365 -23.37 18.98 -19.53
C TYR A 365 -23.24 19.36 -21.01
N GLN A 366 -24.28 19.96 -21.58
CA GLN A 366 -24.34 20.39 -22.97
C GLN A 366 -23.68 21.77 -23.14
N ASP A 367 -23.96 22.71 -22.22
CA ASP A 367 -23.43 24.08 -22.25
C ASP A 367 -21.90 24.12 -22.16
N LYS A 368 -21.29 23.19 -21.41
CA LYS A 368 -19.84 23.05 -21.32
C LYS A 368 -19.27 22.01 -22.29
N CYS A 369 -20.11 21.48 -23.19
CA CYS A 369 -19.70 20.54 -24.23
C CYS A 369 -18.94 19.32 -23.65
N LEU A 370 -19.39 18.79 -22.50
CA LEU A 370 -18.65 17.77 -21.76
C LEU A 370 -18.47 16.46 -22.54
N CYS A 371 -19.38 16.17 -23.47
CA CYS A 371 -19.28 15.03 -24.39
C CYS A 371 -18.08 15.09 -25.33
N ALA A 372 -17.46 16.27 -25.53
CA ALA A 372 -16.32 16.44 -26.43
C ALA A 372 -15.02 15.81 -25.88
N PHE A 373 -14.90 15.68 -24.56
CA PHE A 373 -13.70 15.17 -23.91
C PHE A 373 -13.59 13.64 -24.01
N ASP A 374 -12.36 13.12 -23.97
CA ASP A 374 -12.13 11.68 -24.10
C ASP A 374 -12.46 10.93 -22.81
N CYS A 375 -12.36 11.59 -21.65
CA CYS A 375 -12.75 11.03 -20.35
C CYS A 375 -13.14 12.14 -19.36
N LEU A 376 -14.14 11.88 -18.52
CA LEU A 376 -14.54 12.77 -17.43
C LEU A 376 -14.08 12.23 -16.07
N ILE A 377 -13.44 13.10 -15.31
CA ILE A 377 -13.09 12.88 -13.91
C ILE A 377 -14.08 13.67 -13.06
N ILE A 378 -15.04 12.97 -12.45
CA ILE A 378 -16.13 13.56 -11.67
C ILE A 378 -15.69 13.68 -10.22
N CYS A 379 -15.35 14.91 -9.80
CA CYS A 379 -14.86 15.23 -8.47
C CYS A 379 -15.99 15.56 -7.50
N ALA A 380 -16.04 14.84 -6.38
CA ALA A 380 -16.95 15.09 -5.27
C ALA A 380 -16.16 15.36 -3.97
N GLN A 381 -16.76 16.09 -3.04
CA GLN A 381 -16.15 16.37 -1.73
C GLN A 381 -16.65 15.38 -0.68
N ASP A 382 -17.91 15.55 -0.24
CA ASP A 382 -18.46 14.84 0.92
C ASP A 382 -19.44 13.74 0.52
N THR A 383 -20.35 14.05 -0.39
CA THR A 383 -21.35 13.13 -0.94
C THR A 383 -21.45 13.36 -2.44
N LEU A 384 -21.86 12.35 -3.19
CA LEU A 384 -22.28 12.56 -4.57
C LEU A 384 -23.55 13.41 -4.56
N GLY A 385 -23.49 14.60 -5.16
CA GLY A 385 -24.67 15.41 -5.42
C GLY A 385 -25.48 14.87 -6.59
N ARG A 386 -26.58 15.56 -6.90
CA ARG A 386 -27.40 15.21 -8.07
C ARG A 386 -26.63 15.49 -9.35
N GLU A 387 -25.88 16.59 -9.37
CA GLU A 387 -25.10 17.05 -10.50
C GLU A 387 -24.03 16.04 -10.91
N GLU A 388 -23.28 15.48 -9.95
CA GLU A 388 -22.28 14.45 -10.24
C GLU A 388 -22.90 13.17 -10.82
N ILE A 389 -24.09 12.78 -10.31
CA ILE A 389 -24.83 11.62 -10.84
C ILE A 389 -25.34 11.91 -12.25
N ASP A 390 -25.88 13.11 -12.48
CA ASP A 390 -26.39 13.52 -13.79
C ASP A 390 -25.27 13.54 -14.83
N PHE A 391 -24.08 14.06 -14.49
CA PHE A 391 -22.91 13.97 -15.38
C PHE A 391 -22.59 12.53 -15.73
N ALA A 392 -22.56 11.64 -14.74
CA ALA A 392 -22.26 10.24 -14.97
C ALA A 392 -23.31 9.55 -15.87
N ILE A 393 -24.60 9.82 -15.65
CA ILE A 393 -25.69 9.28 -16.48
C ILE A 393 -25.59 9.80 -17.91
N GLN A 394 -25.33 11.09 -18.12
CA GLN A 394 -25.16 11.65 -19.45
C GLN A 394 -23.93 11.06 -20.15
N SER A 395 -22.80 10.93 -19.47
CA SER A 395 -21.59 10.32 -20.03
C SER A 395 -21.79 8.89 -20.48
N LEU A 396 -22.55 8.09 -19.72
CA LEU A 396 -22.94 6.74 -20.15
C LEU A 396 -23.73 6.76 -21.47
N ARG A 397 -24.61 7.76 -21.70
CA ARG A 397 -25.35 7.89 -22.97
C ARG A 397 -24.44 8.17 -24.16
N TYR A 398 -23.35 8.92 -23.95
CA TYR A 398 -22.36 9.23 -24.98
C TYR A 398 -21.24 8.16 -25.08
N ASN A 399 -21.35 7.05 -24.35
CA ASN A 399 -20.30 6.03 -24.22
C ASN A 399 -18.93 6.63 -23.81
N GLN A 400 -18.97 7.70 -23.01
CA GLN A 400 -17.79 8.42 -22.57
C GLN A 400 -17.26 7.81 -21.28
N PRO A 401 -15.99 7.36 -21.23
CA PRO A 401 -15.38 6.85 -20.02
C PRO A 401 -15.41 7.87 -18.88
N ILE A 402 -15.76 7.41 -17.69
CA ILE A 402 -15.79 8.22 -16.47
C ILE A 402 -15.02 7.57 -15.33
N ALA A 403 -14.55 8.40 -14.41
CA ALA A 403 -14.09 7.99 -13.09
C ALA A 403 -14.55 9.01 -12.05
N PHE A 404 -14.88 8.53 -10.87
CA PHE A 404 -15.19 9.39 -9.75
C PHE A 404 -13.97 9.58 -8.86
N VAL A 405 -13.82 10.79 -8.34
CA VAL A 405 -12.74 11.13 -7.43
C VAL A 405 -13.33 11.85 -6.24
N ARG A 406 -13.22 11.23 -5.07
CA ARG A 406 -13.47 11.92 -3.81
C ARG A 406 -12.20 12.63 -3.38
N SER A 407 -12.25 13.96 -3.36
CA SER A 407 -11.14 14.78 -2.92
C SER A 407 -11.17 15.01 -1.40
N ARG A 408 -10.09 15.61 -0.87
CA ARG A 408 -9.99 16.07 0.53
C ARG A 408 -10.17 14.96 1.58
N CYS A 409 -9.73 13.75 1.27
CA CYS A 409 -9.79 12.63 2.21
C CYS A 409 -8.95 12.85 3.49
N ASP A 410 -7.94 13.72 3.42
CA ASP A 410 -7.13 14.20 4.55
C ASP A 410 -7.98 14.90 5.61
N ILE A 411 -8.88 15.79 5.21
CA ILE A 411 -9.74 16.56 6.14
C ILE A 411 -10.64 15.62 6.94
N VAL A 412 -11.20 14.61 6.29
CA VAL A 412 -12.15 13.70 6.94
C VAL A 412 -11.44 12.80 7.96
N LEU A 413 -10.25 12.31 7.63
CA LEU A 413 -9.43 11.55 8.58
C LEU A 413 -8.95 12.42 9.75
N ASP A 414 -8.54 13.66 9.48
CA ASP A 414 -8.15 14.59 10.55
C ASP A 414 -9.34 14.95 11.45
N ASN A 415 -10.55 15.09 10.90
CA ASN A 415 -11.78 15.27 11.68
C ASN A 415 -12.08 14.03 12.55
N ALA A 416 -11.94 12.81 12.01
CA ALA A 416 -12.12 11.58 12.79
C ALA A 416 -11.08 11.45 13.92
N ARG A 417 -9.84 11.90 13.69
CA ARG A 417 -8.80 12.01 14.72
C ARG A 417 -9.18 13.04 15.79
N LYS A 418 -9.61 14.24 15.40
CA LYS A 418 -10.05 15.31 16.31
C LYS A 418 -11.25 14.90 17.16
N ASN A 419 -12.17 14.12 16.60
CA ASN A 419 -13.34 13.57 17.29
C ASN A 419 -13.01 12.35 18.19
N LYS A 420 -11.74 11.93 18.28
CA LYS A 420 -11.27 10.76 19.04
C LYS A 420 -11.88 9.43 18.58
N GLU A 421 -12.43 9.38 17.36
CA GLU A 421 -12.89 8.13 16.73
C GLU A 421 -11.69 7.27 16.31
N ILE A 422 -10.57 7.92 15.97
CA ILE A 422 -9.31 7.30 15.59
C ILE A 422 -8.21 7.83 16.52
N LYS A 423 -7.48 6.94 17.20
CA LYS A 423 -6.39 7.33 18.12
C LYS A 423 -5.11 7.75 17.39
N LYS A 424 -4.81 7.10 16.27
CA LYS A 424 -3.64 7.36 15.42
C LYS A 424 -4.02 7.14 13.96
N ILE A 425 -3.59 8.03 13.08
CA ILE A 425 -3.71 7.81 11.63
C ILE A 425 -2.62 6.81 11.25
N ASP A 426 -3.04 5.59 10.91
CA ASP A 426 -2.19 4.55 10.35
C ASP A 426 -2.87 3.95 9.11
N GLN A 427 -2.18 3.06 8.41
CA GLN A 427 -2.72 2.45 7.18
C GLN A 427 -4.01 1.66 7.42
N ASN A 428 -4.21 1.07 8.60
CA ASN A 428 -5.45 0.34 8.91
C ASN A 428 -6.62 1.30 9.11
N ALA A 429 -6.39 2.44 9.75
CA ALA A 429 -7.38 3.49 9.92
C ALA A 429 -7.77 4.12 8.57
N VAL A 430 -6.80 4.37 7.70
CA VAL A 430 -7.01 4.85 6.32
C VAL A 430 -7.79 3.82 5.50
N PHE A 431 -7.40 2.54 5.54
CA PHE A 431 -8.11 1.46 4.84
C PHE A 431 -9.56 1.30 5.32
N SER A 432 -9.77 1.28 6.64
CA SER A 432 -11.11 1.19 7.24
C SER A 432 -11.99 2.39 6.88
N TYR A 433 -11.39 3.57 6.70
CA TYR A 433 -12.07 4.76 6.23
C TYR A 433 -12.49 4.62 4.76
N ILE A 434 -11.55 4.24 3.89
CA ILE A 434 -11.81 4.05 2.46
C ILE A 434 -12.93 3.03 2.23
N ASN A 435 -12.93 1.92 2.97
CA ASN A 435 -13.97 0.89 2.84
C ASN A 435 -15.36 1.42 3.23
N ARG A 436 -15.50 2.07 4.40
CA ARG A 436 -16.77 2.68 4.82
C ARG A 436 -17.27 3.70 3.79
N MET A 437 -16.35 4.46 3.22
CA MET A 437 -16.70 5.45 2.20
C MET A 437 -17.08 4.81 0.88
N SER A 438 -16.43 3.72 0.49
CA SER A 438 -16.78 2.93 -0.69
C SER A 438 -18.19 2.34 -0.55
N ASP A 439 -18.54 1.82 0.62
CA ASP A 439 -19.89 1.30 0.90
C ASP A 439 -20.95 2.41 0.81
N PHE A 440 -20.68 3.56 1.44
CA PHE A 440 -21.57 4.72 1.37
C PHE A 440 -21.77 5.18 -0.08
N TYR A 441 -20.66 5.24 -0.83
CA TYR A 441 -20.62 5.66 -2.22
C TYR A 441 -21.39 4.71 -3.15
N ILE A 442 -21.24 3.39 -2.98
CA ILE A 442 -22.04 2.38 -3.68
C ILE A 442 -23.53 2.55 -3.33
N GLY A 443 -23.84 2.90 -2.08
CA GLY A 443 -25.19 3.23 -1.64
C GLY A 443 -25.78 4.44 -2.37
N GLU A 444 -25.03 5.53 -2.53
CA GLU A 444 -25.46 6.71 -3.30
C GLU A 444 -25.70 6.37 -4.78
N ILE A 445 -24.76 5.65 -5.41
CA ILE A 445 -24.92 5.20 -6.79
C ILE A 445 -26.12 4.25 -6.94
N ALA A 446 -26.38 3.38 -5.97
CA ALA A 446 -27.51 2.48 -6.01
C ALA A 446 -28.86 3.20 -6.01
N ARG A 447 -28.91 4.47 -5.59
CA ARG A 447 -30.10 5.32 -5.72
C ARG A 447 -30.25 5.91 -7.13
N ALA A 448 -29.17 6.00 -7.89
CA ALA A 448 -29.28 6.26 -9.32
C ALA A 448 -29.89 5.01 -9.98
N GLU A 449 -30.95 5.18 -10.77
CA GLU A 449 -31.65 4.08 -11.46
C GLU A 449 -30.82 3.47 -12.63
N LYS A 450 -29.49 3.41 -12.48
CA LYS A 450 -28.49 3.01 -13.48
C LYS A 450 -27.45 2.05 -12.87
N PRO A 451 -27.65 0.72 -12.99
CA PRO A 451 -26.75 -0.28 -12.43
C PRO A 451 -25.30 -0.20 -12.97
N GLU A 452 -25.11 0.32 -14.18
CA GLU A 452 -23.82 0.44 -14.86
C GLU A 452 -22.85 1.33 -14.08
N LEU A 453 -23.38 2.33 -13.35
CA LEU A 453 -22.58 3.25 -12.55
C LEU A 453 -21.85 2.55 -11.39
N ARG A 454 -22.34 1.40 -10.91
CA ARG A 454 -21.67 0.64 -9.83
C ARG A 454 -20.30 0.10 -10.23
N ARG A 455 -19.99 0.07 -11.53
CA ARG A 455 -18.72 -0.42 -12.08
C ARG A 455 -17.72 0.71 -12.40
N VAL A 456 -18.11 1.95 -12.19
CA VAL A 456 -17.25 3.11 -12.46
C VAL A 456 -16.16 3.18 -11.39
N PRO A 457 -14.87 3.33 -11.77
CA PRO A 457 -13.79 3.49 -10.81
C PRO A 457 -14.01 4.69 -9.89
N CYS A 458 -13.80 4.49 -8.59
CA CYS A 458 -13.89 5.53 -7.57
C CYS A 458 -12.57 5.62 -6.80
N PHE A 459 -11.95 6.80 -6.83
CA PHE A 459 -10.67 7.06 -6.17
C PHE A 459 -10.85 8.00 -4.99
N PHE A 460 -10.26 7.65 -3.86
CA PHE A 460 -10.22 8.49 -2.65
C PHE A 460 -8.83 9.10 -2.59
N VAL A 461 -8.73 10.42 -2.68
CA VAL A 461 -7.44 11.11 -2.81
C VAL A 461 -7.36 12.34 -1.93
N SER A 462 -6.14 12.65 -1.49
CA SER A 462 -5.75 13.96 -0.99
C SER A 462 -4.89 14.68 -2.01
N ALA A 463 -5.17 15.96 -2.24
CA ALA A 463 -4.31 16.80 -3.07
C ALA A 463 -2.90 16.96 -2.47
N TYR A 464 -2.77 16.87 -1.14
CA TYR A 464 -1.46 16.92 -0.47
C TYR A 464 -0.67 15.64 -0.76
N SER A 465 -1.23 14.48 -0.38
CA SER A 465 -0.58 13.18 -0.63
C SER A 465 -0.26 12.95 -2.10
N LEU A 466 -1.13 13.42 -3.01
CA LEU A 466 -0.93 13.28 -4.45
C LEU A 466 0.25 14.13 -4.95
N ARG A 467 0.38 15.35 -4.43
CA ARG A 467 1.48 16.25 -4.80
C ARG A 467 2.81 15.71 -4.28
N ASP A 468 2.85 15.25 -3.04
CA ASP A 468 4.04 14.66 -2.44
C ASP A 468 4.52 13.48 -3.30
N LEU A 469 3.58 12.59 -3.69
CA LEU A 469 3.87 11.45 -4.57
C LEU A 469 4.40 11.88 -5.94
N ILE A 470 3.82 12.91 -6.57
CA ILE A 470 4.30 13.44 -7.86
C ILE A 470 5.71 14.04 -7.73
N ASN A 471 6.01 14.69 -6.61
CA ASN A 471 7.30 15.31 -6.34
C ASN A 471 8.37 14.32 -5.85
N GLY A 472 8.01 13.04 -5.65
CA GLY A 472 8.91 11.99 -5.16
C GLY A 472 9.13 12.02 -3.64
N GLU A 473 8.24 12.67 -2.90
CA GLU A 473 8.20 12.70 -1.44
C GLU A 473 7.33 11.57 -0.88
N GLU A 474 7.59 11.15 0.37
CA GLU A 474 6.76 10.15 1.05
C GLU A 474 5.59 10.83 1.79
N PRO A 475 4.32 10.60 1.37
CA PRO A 475 3.17 11.21 2.03
C PRO A 475 2.89 10.59 3.41
N GLU A 476 2.37 11.38 4.35
CA GLU A 476 2.00 10.94 5.71
C GLU A 476 0.94 9.81 5.68
N ALA A 477 0.04 9.86 4.70
CA ALA A 477 -0.96 8.84 4.45
C ALA A 477 -1.16 8.65 2.94
N VAL A 478 -1.20 7.40 2.50
CA VAL A 478 -1.52 7.00 1.12
C VAL A 478 -2.96 6.46 1.08
N TYR A 479 -3.75 6.99 0.17
CA TYR A 479 -5.10 6.57 -0.14
C TYR A 479 -5.09 5.83 -1.49
N HIS A 480 -5.71 6.41 -2.53
CA HIS A 480 -5.72 5.88 -3.90
C HIS A 480 -4.91 6.72 -4.89
N GLU A 481 -4.00 7.60 -4.44
CA GLU A 481 -3.26 8.52 -5.29
C GLU A 481 -2.50 7.81 -6.41
N GLN A 482 -1.73 6.76 -6.07
CA GLN A 482 -0.98 5.98 -7.06
C GLN A 482 -1.93 5.30 -8.06
N ALA A 483 -2.99 4.65 -7.56
CA ALA A 483 -3.98 3.99 -8.41
C ALA A 483 -4.70 4.98 -9.35
N PHE A 484 -4.94 6.21 -8.89
CA PHE A 484 -5.54 7.28 -9.68
C PHE A 484 -4.60 7.78 -10.77
N LEU A 485 -3.31 7.99 -10.46
CA LEU A 485 -2.30 8.34 -11.47
C LEU A 485 -2.14 7.22 -12.51
N ASP A 486 -2.09 5.97 -12.06
CA ASP A 486 -2.00 4.80 -12.94
C ASP A 486 -3.23 4.70 -13.83
N TYR A 487 -4.42 5.05 -13.33
CA TYR A 487 -5.65 5.12 -14.13
C TYR A 487 -5.53 6.16 -15.24
N ILE A 488 -5.12 7.40 -14.93
CA ILE A 488 -4.94 8.47 -15.93
C ILE A 488 -3.92 8.02 -16.99
N LYS A 489 -2.76 7.52 -16.56
CA LYS A 489 -1.71 7.04 -17.45
C LYS A 489 -2.20 5.89 -18.33
N THR A 490 -2.88 4.91 -17.75
CA THR A 490 -3.40 3.74 -18.49
C THR A 490 -4.48 4.13 -19.49
N LYS A 491 -5.43 4.98 -19.11
CA LYS A 491 -6.49 5.44 -20.02
C LYS A 491 -5.95 6.24 -21.19
N SER A 492 -4.94 7.07 -20.95
CA SER A 492 -4.32 7.87 -22.01
C SER A 492 -3.51 7.06 -23.03
N LYS A 493 -3.08 5.83 -22.70
CA LYS A 493 -2.36 4.94 -23.63
C LYS A 493 -3.24 4.43 -24.78
N TYR A 494 -4.56 4.39 -24.59
CA TYR A 494 -5.53 3.97 -25.61
C TYR A 494 -5.92 5.11 -26.56
N SER A 495 -5.22 6.26 -26.53
CA SER A 495 -5.33 7.26 -27.58
C SER A 495 -4.98 6.62 -28.94
N ARG A 496 -5.81 6.87 -29.95
CA ARG A 496 -5.86 6.15 -31.25
C ARG A 496 -4.54 6.07 -32.04
N ASN A 497 -3.50 6.80 -31.63
CA ASN A 497 -2.20 6.88 -32.29
C ASN A 497 -1.04 6.21 -31.53
N TYR A 498 -1.27 5.59 -30.37
CA TYR A 498 -0.21 4.87 -29.61
C TYR A 498 -0.30 3.34 -29.72
N VAL A 499 -1.22 2.84 -30.56
CA VAL A 499 -1.21 1.45 -31.06
C VAL A 499 -0.68 1.49 -32.49
N THR A 500 0.60 1.76 -32.64
CA THR A 500 1.34 1.55 -33.89
C THR A 500 2.58 0.75 -33.58
#